data_AF-A0A952R1Q9-F1
#
_entry.id   AF-A0A952R1Q9-F1
#
_cell.length_a   1.000
_cell.length_b   1.000
_cell.length_c   1.000
_cell.angle_alpha   90.00
_cell.angle_beta   90.00
_cell.angle_gamma   90.00
#
_symmetry.space_group_name_H-M   'P 1'
#
loop_
_entity.id
_entity.type
_entity.pdbx_description
1 polymer ?
#
loop_
_entity_poly.entity_id
_entity_poly.type
_entity_poly.pdbx_seq_one_letter_code
_entity_poly.pdbx_strand_id
1 'polypeptide(L)' 'MTVDEWLIEAIEAFGSKGATVRQIQRHVDERHYEELAMDTIEASLASLLAAGRVSLEQGRYHPAKRTSKEDALKQLFGDG' A
#
# COMPACT_ATOMS: atom_id res chain seq x y z
N MET A 1 14.97 -2.66 -0.34
CA MET A 1 13.70 -1.92 -0.39
C MET A 1 12.98 -2.33 -1.64
N THR A 2 11.77 -2.88 -1.52
CA THR A 2 10.91 -3.25 -2.65
C THR A 2 9.91 -2.13 -2.96
N VAL A 3 9.33 -2.14 -4.15
CA VAL A 3 8.28 -1.19 -4.58
C VAL A 3 7.16 -1.11 -3.54
N ASP A 4 6.79 -2.24 -2.95
CA ASP A 4 5.73 -2.33 -1.94
C ASP A 4 6.03 -1.47 -0.70
N GLU A 5 7.29 -1.41 -0.27
CA GLU A 5 7.71 -0.58 0.87
C GLU A 5 7.59 0.92 0.53
N TRP A 6 7.95 1.32 -0.69
CA TRP A 6 7.82 2.71 -1.15
C TRP A 6 6.35 3.14 -1.26
N LEU A 7 5.49 2.25 -1.74
CA LEU A 7 4.05 2.51 -1.83
C LEU A 7 3.43 2.68 -0.44
N ILE A 8 3.80 1.82 0.53
CA ILE A 8 3.34 1.96 1.92
C ILE A 8 3.83 3.29 2.50
N GLU A 9 5.11 3.62 2.36
CA GLU A 9 5.67 4.89 2.85
C GLU A 9 4.93 6.10 2.27
N ALA A 10 4.69 6.09 0.96
CA ALA A 10 3.94 7.14 0.29
C ALA A 10 2.51 7.26 0.84
N ILE A 11 1.79 6.14 0.99
CA ILE A 11 0.43 6.13 1.54
C ILE A 11 0.41 6.62 3.00
N GLU A 12 1.39 6.21 3.81
CA GLU A 12 1.55 6.67 5.19
C GLU A 12 1.85 8.18 5.27
N ALA A 13 2.59 8.73 4.31
CA ALA A 13 2.85 10.18 4.22
C ALA A 13 1.57 11.01 4.00
N PHE A 14 0.55 10.45 3.33
CA PHE A 14 -0.77 11.08 3.19
C PHE A 14 -1.71 10.81 4.39
N GLY A 15 -1.43 9.78 5.18
CA GLY A 15 -2.12 9.46 6.42
C GLY A 15 -3.64 9.33 6.26
N SER A 16 -4.40 10.03 7.12
CA SER A 16 -5.86 9.94 7.14
C SER A 16 -6.57 10.50 5.90
N LYS A 17 -5.88 11.29 5.05
CA LYS A 17 -6.48 11.82 3.82
C LYS A 17 -6.60 10.77 2.70
N GLY A 18 -5.82 9.69 2.82
CA GLY A 18 -5.64 8.69 1.77
C GLY A 18 -4.85 9.26 0.58
N ALA A 19 -4.31 8.36 -0.22
CA ALA A 19 -3.51 8.69 -1.39
C ALA A 19 -4.11 8.07 -2.65
N THR A 20 -4.13 8.81 -3.76
CA THR A 20 -4.47 8.25 -5.07
C THR A 20 -3.24 7.67 -5.75
N VAL A 21 -3.43 6.77 -6.73
CA VAL A 21 -2.33 6.17 -7.51
C VAL A 21 -1.37 7.23 -8.06
N ARG A 22 -1.91 8.33 -8.62
CA ARG A 22 -1.09 9.45 -9.13
C ARG A 22 -0.27 10.17 -8.05
N GLN A 23 -0.84 10.33 -6.86
CA GLN A 23 -0.13 10.95 -5.74
C GLN A 23 0.99 10.05 -5.22
N ILE A 24 0.72 8.74 -5.15
CA ILE A 24 1.69 7.73 -4.76
C ILE A 24 2.82 7.68 -5.79
N GLN A 25 2.49 7.58 -7.08
CA GLN A 25 3.46 7.61 -8.18
C GLN A 25 4.36 8.84 -8.09
N ARG A 26 3.79 10.04 -7.96
CA ARG A 26 4.55 11.28 -7.83
C ARG A 26 5.46 11.26 -6.60
N HIS A 27 4.98 10.76 -5.47
CA HIS A 27 5.79 10.68 -4.26
C HIS A 27 7.00 9.77 -4.45
N VAL A 28 6.79 8.63 -5.10
CA VAL A 28 7.86 7.66 -5.36
C VAL A 28 8.85 8.21 -6.39
N ASP A 29 8.37 8.84 -7.46
CA ASP A 29 9.20 9.54 -8.46
C ASP A 29 10.07 10.63 -7.82
N GLU A 30 9.48 11.50 -6.98
CA GLU A 30 10.18 12.59 -6.29
C GLU A 30 11.18 12.10 -5.23
N ARG A 31 10.96 10.92 -4.63
CA ARG A 31 11.79 10.39 -3.52
C ARG A 31 12.86 9.39 -3.95
N HIS A 32 12.54 8.53 -4.91
CA HIS A 32 13.37 7.40 -5.31
C HIS A 32 14.02 7.59 -6.68
N TYR A 33 13.61 8.61 -7.46
CA TYR A 33 14.12 8.91 -8.80
C TYR A 33 14.03 7.71 -9.77
N GLU A 34 13.10 6.80 -9.52
CA GLU A 34 12.79 5.65 -10.36
C GLU A 34 11.45 5.88 -11.05
N GLU A 35 11.46 5.83 -12.39
CA GLU A 35 10.25 5.86 -13.21
C GLU A 35 9.50 4.54 -13.07
N LEU A 36 8.78 4.39 -11.96
CA LEU A 36 7.89 3.27 -11.77
C LEU A 36 6.71 3.38 -12.74
N ALA A 37 6.58 2.35 -13.58
CA ALA A 37 5.44 2.21 -14.46
C ALA A 37 4.14 2.14 -13.64
N MET A 38 3.10 2.79 -14.15
CA MET A 38 1.78 2.79 -13.50
C MET A 38 1.25 1.37 -13.31
N ASP A 39 1.47 0.48 -14.28
CA ASP A 39 1.09 -0.94 -14.21
C ASP A 39 1.74 -1.65 -13.01
N THR A 40 3.03 -1.41 -12.77
CA THR A 40 3.76 -1.96 -11.61
C THR A 40 3.19 -1.45 -10.30
N ILE A 41 2.87 -0.16 -10.23
CA ILE A 41 2.26 0.45 -9.03
C ILE A 41 0.89 -0.17 -8.77
N GLU A 42 0.05 -0.29 -9.80
CA GLU A 42 -1.28 -0.88 -9.69
C GLU A 42 -1.21 -2.36 -9.27
N ALA A 43 -0.28 -3.14 -9.83
CA ALA A 43 -0.04 -4.52 -9.46
C ALA A 43 0.40 -4.68 -7.99
N SER A 44 1.36 -3.87 -7.53
CA SER A 44 1.79 -3.90 -6.13
C SER A 44 0.69 -3.40 -5.20
N LEU A 45 -0.07 -2.35 -5.56
CA LEU A 45 -1.20 -1.87 -4.77
C LEU A 45 -2.31 -2.94 -4.65
N ALA A 46 -2.59 -3.67 -5.72
CA ALA A 46 -3.53 -4.79 -5.70
C ALA A 46 -3.03 -5.91 -4.76
N SER A 47 -1.75 -6.22 -4.79
CA SER A 47 -1.12 -7.19 -3.87
C SER A 47 -1.21 -6.72 -2.41
N LEU A 48 -0.94 -5.44 -2.14
CA LEU A 48 -1.04 -4.84 -0.81
C LEU A 48 -2.48 -4.81 -0.28
N LEU A 49 -3.46 -4.57 -1.14
CA LEU A 49 -4.88 -4.68 -0.82
C LEU A 49 -5.27 -6.12 -0.48
N ALA A 50 -4.85 -7.08 -1.31
CA ALA A 50 -5.11 -8.50 -1.09
C ALA A 50 -4.46 -9.01 0.21
N ALA A 51 -3.29 -8.48 0.56
CA ALA A 51 -2.57 -8.77 1.80
C ALA A 51 -3.08 -8.00 3.02
N GLY A 52 -4.12 -7.16 2.89
CA GLY A 52 -4.69 -6.37 3.98
C GLY A 52 -3.74 -5.31 4.57
N ARG A 53 -2.68 -4.95 3.84
CA ARG A 53 -1.67 -3.96 4.26
C ARG A 53 -2.12 -2.53 4.02
N VAL A 54 -3.02 -2.33 3.07
CA VAL A 54 -3.64 -1.05 2.73
C VAL A 54 -5.14 -1.27 2.52
N SER A 55 -5.92 -0.20 2.56
CA SER A 55 -7.37 -0.24 2.32
C SER A 55 -7.76 0.77 1.26
N LEU A 56 -8.64 0.40 0.34
CA LEU A 56 -9.15 1.30 -0.70
C LEU A 56 -10.53 1.83 -0.28
N GLU A 57 -10.60 3.10 0.08
CA GLU A 57 -11.84 3.79 0.46
C GLU A 57 -12.09 4.95 -0.51
N GLN A 58 -13.26 4.97 -1.16
CA GLN A 58 -13.66 6.04 -2.09
C GLN A 58 -12.60 6.36 -3.17
N GLY A 59 -11.88 5.37 -3.66
CA GLY A 59 -10.82 5.54 -4.67
C GLY A 59 -9.50 6.08 -4.13
N ARG A 60 -9.29 6.06 -2.81
CA ARG A 60 -8.04 6.44 -2.14
C ARG A 60 -7.51 5.28 -1.31
N TYR A 61 -6.20 5.09 -1.38
CA TYR A 61 -5.47 4.11 -0.59
C TYR A 61 -5.14 4.72 0.76
N HIS A 62 -5.55 4.02 1.81
CA HIS A 62 -5.25 4.32 3.18
C HIS A 62 -4.29 3.27 3.72
N PRO A 63 -3.35 3.64 4.60
CA PRO A 63 -2.56 2.65 5.28
C PRO A 63 -3.52 1.79 6.10
N ALA A 64 -3.37 0.46 6.09
CA ALA A 64 -4.18 -0.35 6.97
C ALA A 64 -3.95 0.16 8.38
N LYS A 65 -5.02 0.57 9.07
CA LYS A 65 -4.94 0.82 10.51
C LYS A 65 -4.29 -0.43 11.07
N ARG A 66 -3.18 -0.27 11.80
CA ARG A 66 -2.55 -1.37 12.55
C ARG A 66 -3.60 -1.91 13.52
N THR A 67 -4.51 -2.76 13.05
CA THR A 67 -5.29 -3.67 13.87
C THR A 67 -4.28 -4.74 14.24
N SER A 68 -3.50 -4.36 15.25
CA SER A 68 -2.42 -5.10 15.86
C SER A 68 -2.67 -6.61 15.82
N LYS A 69 -1.76 -7.35 15.18
CA LYS A 69 -1.44 -8.76 15.45
C LYS A 69 -2.54 -9.82 15.22
N GLU A 70 -3.82 -9.51 15.17
CA GLU A 70 -4.88 -10.54 15.14
C GLU A 70 -5.13 -11.11 13.74
N ASP A 71 -4.98 -10.32 12.68
CA ASP A 71 -5.30 -10.77 11.31
C ASP A 71 -4.17 -11.61 10.67
N ALA A 72 -2.91 -11.23 10.94
CA ALA A 72 -1.74 -11.98 10.51
C ALA A 72 -1.64 -13.38 11.16
N LEU A 73 -2.27 -13.58 12.32
CA LEU A 73 -2.31 -14.89 12.99
C LEU A 73 -3.39 -15.80 12.39
N LYS A 74 -4.52 -15.26 11.94
CA LYS A 74 -5.59 -16.07 11.33
C LYS A 74 -5.20 -16.66 9.97
N GLN A 75 -4.40 -15.96 9.17
CA GLN A 75 -3.91 -16.51 7.90
C GLN A 75 -2.78 -17.53 8.04
N LEU A 76 -2.02 -17.50 9.15
CA LEU A 76 -0.92 -18.45 9.40
C LEU A 76 -1.37 -19.74 10.13
N PHE A 77 -2.53 -19.73 10.79
CA PHE A 77 -3.06 -20.86 11.57
C PHE A 77 -4.44 -21.34 11.11
N GLY A 78 -4.91 -20.89 9.95
CA GLY A 78 -6.27 -21.12 9.44
C GLY A 78 -6.40 -22.16 8.33
N ASP A 79 -5.46 -23.10 8.22
CA ASP A 79 -5.63 -24.33 7.44
C ASP A 79 -5.75 -25.48 8.43
N GLY A 80 -6.95 -26.06 8.50
CA GLY A 80 -7.32 -27.20 9.34
C GLY A 80 -8.11 -28.19 8.53
#